data_AF-A0A967C4Z6-F1
#
_entry.id   AF-A0A967C4Z6-F1
#
_cell.length_a   1.000
_cell.length_b   1.000
_cell.length_c   1.000
_cell.angle_alpha   90.00
_cell.angle_beta   90.00
_cell.angle_gamma   90.00
#
_symmetry.space_group_name_H-M   'P 1'
#
loop_
_entity.id
_entity.type
_entity.pdbx_description
1 polymer ?
#
loop_
_entity_poly.entity_id
_entity_poly.type
_entity_poly.pdbx_seq_one_letter_code
_entity_poly.pdbx_strand_id
1 'polypeptide(L)'
;MINTTKPLTRWPNDEIAALLGDAVEKRDLTTAVVKDLIRQGRLRFVVADVGHPLQAIPLGDCYDFWKRDVADHLCDKPEGCSLGGFRGAYFYVASEWDDGSAVPLVLLIKYH
;
A
#
# COMPACT_ATOMS: atom_id res chain seq x y z
N MET A 1 25.16 -20.48 -1.61
CA MET A 1 24.00 -19.94 -0.87
C MET A 1 23.79 -18.53 -1.38
N ILE A 2 22.70 -18.32 -2.12
CA ILE A 2 22.38 -17.03 -2.76
C ILE A 2 21.78 -16.14 -1.68
N ASN A 3 22.62 -15.30 -1.06
CA ASN A 3 22.14 -14.22 -0.21
C ASN A 3 21.89 -13.02 -1.12
N THR A 4 20.83 -13.10 -1.92
CA THR A 4 20.38 -11.98 -2.73
C THR A 4 19.59 -11.07 -1.80
N THR A 5 20.26 -10.05 -1.24
CA THR A 5 19.60 -8.82 -0.80
C THR A 5 18.99 -8.22 -2.06
N LYS A 6 17.82 -8.74 -2.45
CA LYS A 6 17.05 -8.21 -3.56
C LYS A 6 16.75 -6.78 -3.12
N PRO A 7 17.16 -5.73 -3.88
CA PRO A 7 16.67 -4.39 -3.58
C PRO A 7 15.15 -4.49 -3.47
N LEU A 8 14.52 -3.67 -2.62
CA LEU A 8 13.07 -3.52 -2.54
C LEU A 8 12.55 -3.16 -3.94
N THR A 9 12.40 -4.19 -4.77
CA THR A 9 12.07 -4.06 -6.17
C THR A 9 10.59 -3.90 -6.11
N ARG A 10 10.10 -2.72 -6.49
CA ARG A 10 8.67 -2.42 -6.63
C ARG A 10 7.99 -3.65 -7.21
N TRP A 11 6.95 -4.14 -6.53
CA TRP A 11 6.20 -5.30 -7.00
C TRP A 11 5.81 -5.06 -8.47
N PRO A 12 6.05 -6.01 -9.39
CA PRO A 12 5.76 -5.80 -10.80
C PRO A 12 4.31 -5.35 -11.04
N ASN A 13 4.14 -4.25 -11.80
CA ASN A 13 2.84 -3.63 -12.03
C ASN A 13 1.85 -4.57 -12.74
N ASP A 14 2.34 -5.53 -13.53
CA ASP A 14 1.54 -6.56 -14.21
C ASP A 14 0.95 -7.59 -13.24
N GLU A 15 1.69 -7.98 -12.19
CA GLU A 15 1.17 -8.84 -11.12
C GLU A 15 0.12 -8.10 -10.30
N ILE A 16 0.35 -6.82 -9.99
CA ILE A 16 -0.63 -5.98 -9.29
C ILE A 16 -1.89 -5.80 -10.15
N ALA A 17 -1.73 -5.50 -11.44
CA ALA A 17 -2.85 -5.35 -12.36
C ALA A 17 -3.65 -6.66 -12.47
N ALA A 18 -2.99 -7.82 -12.58
CA ALA A 18 -3.68 -9.10 -12.57
C ALA A 18 -4.52 -9.33 -11.30
N LEU A 19 -4.09 -8.78 -10.17
CA LEU A 19 -4.79 -8.89 -8.89
C LEU A 19 -5.91 -7.85 -8.72
N LEU A 20 -5.78 -6.66 -9.32
CA LEU A 20 -6.76 -5.57 -9.25
C LEU A 20 -7.71 -5.51 -10.46
N GLY A 21 -7.52 -6.37 -11.45
CA GLY A 21 -8.30 -6.39 -12.70
C GLY A 21 -7.89 -5.28 -13.67
N ASP A 22 -8.87 -4.57 -14.22
CA ASP A 22 -8.63 -3.47 -15.17
C ASP A 22 -8.17 -2.16 -14.48
N ALA A 23 -7.78 -2.23 -13.21
CA ALA A 23 -7.35 -1.05 -12.46
C ALA A 23 -6.04 -0.49 -13.00
N VAL A 24 -5.95 0.83 -13.10
CA VAL A 24 -4.76 1.54 -13.59
C VAL A 24 -4.15 2.36 -12.48
N GLU A 25 -2.85 2.16 -12.26
CA GLU A 25 -2.07 2.97 -11.33
C GLU A 25 -2.05 4.43 -11.79
N LYS A 26 -2.36 5.36 -10.88
CA LYS A 26 -2.36 6.80 -11.14
C LYS A 26 -1.10 7.47 -10.64
N ARG A 27 -0.73 7.20 -9.39
CA ARG A 27 0.40 7.85 -8.71
C ARG A 27 0.78 7.13 -7.43
N ASP A 28 2.03 7.30 -7.03
CA ASP A 28 2.48 6.99 -5.67
C ASP A 28 1.86 7.98 -4.66
N LEU A 29 1.58 7.52 -3.45
CA LEU A 29 0.96 8.30 -2.39
C LEU A 29 1.88 8.45 -1.18
N THR A 30 1.93 9.66 -0.64
CA THR A 30 2.58 9.94 0.65
C THR A 30 1.57 9.86 1.79
N THR A 31 2.10 9.78 3.01
CA THR A 31 1.35 9.79 4.26
C THR A 31 0.39 10.98 4.35
N ALA A 32 0.84 12.17 3.91
CA ALA A 32 -0.01 13.35 3.89
C ALA A 32 -1.22 13.18 2.95
N VAL A 33 -1.00 12.66 1.74
CA VAL A 33 -2.07 12.48 0.75
C VAL A 33 -3.06 11.40 1.20
N VAL A 34 -2.58 10.26 1.71
CA VAL A 34 -3.45 9.19 2.23
C VAL A 34 -4.30 9.73 3.40
N LYS A 35 -3.69 10.48 4.33
CA LYS A 35 -4.41 11.09 5.45
C LYS A 35 -5.53 12.03 4.99
N ASP A 36 -5.32 12.78 3.92
CA ASP A 36 -6.34 13.67 3.37
C ASP A 36 -7.46 12.91 2.66
N LEU A 37 -7.16 11.83 1.94
CA LEU A 37 -8.17 10.94 1.35
C LEU A 37 -9.07 10.31 2.43
N ILE A 38 -8.48 9.90 3.56
CA ILE A 38 -9.22 9.34 4.70
C ILE A 38 -10.15 10.39 5.30
N ARG A 39 -9.67 11.62 5.52
CA ARG A 39 -10.48 12.71 6.08
C ARG A 39 -11.71 13.04 5.23
N GLN A 40 -11.60 12.86 3.91
CA GLN A 40 -12.71 13.05 2.99
C GLN A 40 -13.70 11.86 3.01
N GLY A 41 -13.34 10.72 3.61
CA GLY A 41 -14.13 9.49 3.59
C GLY A 41 -14.15 8.83 2.21
N ARG A 42 -13.15 9.08 1.37
CA ARG A 42 -13.13 8.73 -0.07
C ARG A 42 -11.96 7.81 -0.39
N LEU A 43 -11.82 6.68 0.30
CA LEU A 43 -10.92 5.63 -0.15
C LEU A 43 -11.35 4.24 0.27
N ARG A 44 -10.85 3.25 -0.45
CA ARG A 44 -10.79 1.84 -0.05
C ARG A 44 -9.32 1.43 0.03
N PHE A 45 -8.95 0.69 1.06
CA PHE A 45 -7.64 0.06 1.11
C PHE A 45 -7.67 -1.36 0.56
N VAL A 46 -6.63 -1.71 -0.18
CA VAL A 46 -6.28 -3.10 -0.49
C VAL A 46 -4.82 -3.31 -0.09
N VAL A 47 -4.54 -4.39 0.64
CA VAL A 47 -3.19 -4.75 1.06
C VAL A 47 -2.68 -5.89 0.20
N ALA A 48 -1.50 -5.69 -0.40
CA ALA A 48 -0.71 -6.72 -1.05
C ALA A 48 0.45 -7.10 -0.13
N ASP A 49 0.48 -8.35 0.32
CA ASP A 49 1.54 -8.92 1.14
C ASP A 49 2.06 -10.19 0.45
N VAL A 50 3.37 -10.27 0.24
CA VAL A 50 3.99 -11.38 -0.50
C VAL A 50 3.64 -12.71 0.16
N GLY A 51 3.15 -13.66 -0.64
CA GLY A 51 2.74 -14.97 -0.16
C GLY A 51 1.36 -15.02 0.50
N HIS A 52 0.63 -13.90 0.55
CA HIS A 52 -0.73 -13.83 1.07
C HIS A 52 -1.72 -13.37 -0.01
N PRO A 53 -3.01 -13.78 0.06
CA PRO A 53 -4.05 -13.23 -0.78
C PRO A 53 -4.21 -11.72 -0.57
N LEU A 54 -4.66 -11.00 -1.61
CA LEU A 54 -5.03 -9.59 -1.45
C LEU A 54 -6.09 -9.44 -0.37
N GLN A 55 -5.88 -8.46 0.51
CA GLN A 55 -6.79 -8.16 1.59
C GLN A 55 -7.46 -6.80 1.35
N ALA A 56 -8.75 -6.82 0.98
CA ALA A 56 -9.57 -5.61 0.97
C ALA A 56 -9.97 -5.24 2.39
N ILE A 57 -9.81 -3.96 2.75
CA ILE A 57 -10.26 -3.43 4.04
C ILE A 57 -11.68 -2.90 3.87
N PRO A 58 -12.64 -3.30 4.72
CA PRO A 58 -13.98 -2.75 4.70
C PRO A 58 -13.96 -1.21 4.83
N LEU A 59 -14.86 -0.53 4.13
CA LEU A 59 -14.95 0.93 4.14
C LEU A 59 -15.07 1.50 5.57
N GLY A 60 -15.86 0.85 6.42
CA GLY A 60 -16.04 1.25 7.82
C GLY A 60 -14.77 1.11 8.68
N ASP A 61 -13.84 0.24 8.27
CA ASP A 61 -12.63 -0.07 9.03
C ASP A 61 -11.41 0.69 8.50
N CYS A 62 -11.50 1.40 7.38
CA CYS A 62 -10.37 2.07 6.74
C CYS A 62 -9.70 3.12 7.65
N TYR A 63 -10.50 3.89 8.41
CA TYR A 63 -9.96 4.87 9.35
C TYR A 63 -9.20 4.22 10.52
N ASP A 64 -9.78 3.17 11.10
CA ASP A 64 -9.19 2.45 12.22
C ASP A 64 -7.95 1.68 11.80
N PHE A 65 -7.98 1.04 10.62
CA PHE A 65 -6.84 0.38 10.02
C PHE A 65 -5.69 1.35 9.77
N TRP A 66 -5.98 2.52 9.22
CA TRP A 66 -4.98 3.58 9.05
C TRP A 66 -4.34 3.98 10.38
N LYS A 67 -5.16 4.31 11.37
CA LYS A 67 -4.70 4.83 12.66
C LYS A 67 -3.91 3.80 13.46
N ARG A 68 -4.30 2.52 13.38
CA ARG A 68 -3.70 1.43 14.15
C ARG A 68 -2.40 0.92 13.53
N ASP A 69 -2.30 0.94 12.21
CA ASP A 69 -1.24 0.25 11.49
C ASP A 69 -0.56 1.14 10.45
N VAL A 70 -1.27 1.53 9.39
CA VAL A 70 -0.64 2.14 8.21
C VAL A 70 0.08 3.45 8.53
N ALA A 71 -0.46 4.31 9.39
CA ALA A 71 0.09 5.63 9.68
C ALA A 71 1.54 5.60 10.21
N ASP A 72 1.88 4.58 11.00
CA ASP A 72 3.21 4.42 11.60
C ASP A 72 4.15 3.58 10.72
N HIS A 73 3.61 2.89 9.72
CA HIS A 73 4.34 1.97 8.84
C HIS A 73 4.39 2.43 7.38
N LEU A 74 3.85 3.60 7.02
CA LEU A 74 3.86 4.08 5.64
C LEU A 74 5.21 4.75 5.31
N CYS A 75 5.81 4.28 4.22
CA CYS A 75 7.04 4.83 3.68
C CYS A 75 6.75 5.83 2.55
N ASP A 76 7.08 7.10 2.77
CA ASP A 76 6.91 8.17 1.76
C ASP A 76 7.97 8.13 0.64
N LYS A 77 9.12 7.50 0.90
CA LYS A 77 10.27 7.42 -0.02
C LYS A 77 10.85 6.02 -0.05
N PRO A 78 10.29 5.12 -0.87
CA PRO A 78 10.65 3.69 -0.89
C PRO A 78 12.16 3.44 -1.03
N GLU A 79 12.85 4.25 -1.81
CA GLU A 79 14.30 4.16 -2.06
C GLU A 79 15.17 4.41 -0.83
N GLY A 80 14.64 5.07 0.20
CA GLY A 80 15.35 5.39 1.45
C GLY A 80 14.84 4.62 2.67
N CYS A 81 13.81 3.80 2.53
CA CYS A 81 13.23 3.07 3.65
C CYS A 81 14.00 1.78 3.95
N SER A 82 14.19 1.53 5.24
CA SER A 82 14.79 0.30 5.74
C SER A 82 13.88 -0.30 6.80
N LEU A 83 13.79 -1.63 6.84
CA LEU A 83 12.92 -2.35 7.77
C LEU A 83 13.21 -2.00 9.24
N GLY A 84 14.49 -1.78 9.57
CA GLY A 84 14.91 -1.40 10.93
C GLY A 84 14.40 -0.02 11.39
N GLY A 85 13.91 0.81 10.47
CA GLY A 85 13.28 2.09 10.80
C GLY A 85 11.81 1.98 11.23
N PHE A 86 11.20 0.81 11.09
CA PHE A 86 9.78 0.59 11.34
C PHE A 86 9.55 -0.49 12.40
N ARG A 87 8.51 -0.28 13.22
CA ARG A 87 8.14 -1.24 14.26
C ARG A 87 7.69 -2.55 13.60
N GLY A 88 8.06 -3.68 14.20
CA GLY A 88 7.73 -4.98 13.63
C GLY A 88 8.51 -5.33 12.35
N ALA A 89 9.46 -4.49 11.94
CA ALA A 89 10.31 -4.67 10.78
C ALA A 89 9.54 -4.82 9.46
N TYR A 90 8.46 -4.04 9.28
CA TYR A 90 7.75 -3.95 8.01
C TYR A 90 7.33 -2.51 7.72
N PHE A 91 7.08 -2.22 6.45
CA PHE A 91 6.47 -0.96 6.03
C PHE A 91 5.56 -1.15 4.82
N TYR A 92 4.71 -0.16 4.57
CA TYR A 92 3.86 -0.08 3.39
C TYR A 92 4.43 0.95 2.41
N VAL A 93 4.24 0.68 1.12
CA VAL A 93 4.27 1.71 0.07
C VAL A 93 2.85 1.86 -0.47
N ALA A 94 2.38 3.10 -0.58
CA ALA A 94 1.02 3.37 -1.04
C ALA A 94 1.02 3.88 -2.49
N SER A 95 0.08 3.40 -3.30
CA SER A 95 -0.25 4.03 -4.57
C SER A 95 -1.76 4.09 -4.80
N GLU A 96 -2.18 5.08 -5.59
CA GLU A 96 -3.57 5.29 -5.99
C GLU A 96 -3.84 4.57 -7.30
N TRP A 97 -4.94 3.84 -7.34
CA TRP A 97 -5.42 3.10 -8.48
C TRP A 97 -6.86 3.50 -8.81
N ASP A 98 -7.17 3.42 -10.09
CA ASP A 98 -8.50 3.69 -10.64
C ASP A 98 -9.04 2.42 -11.27
N ASP A 99 -10.04 1.84 -10.62
CA ASP A 99 -10.78 0.65 -11.06
C ASP A 99 -12.13 1.03 -11.72
N GLY A 100 -12.28 2.30 -12.15
CA GLY A 100 -13.53 2.83 -12.70
C GLY A 100 -14.61 3.13 -11.65
N SER A 101 -14.32 2.93 -10.35
CA SER A 101 -15.23 3.31 -9.28
C SER A 101 -15.11 4.79 -8.90
N ALA A 102 -16.16 5.32 -8.25
CA ALA A 102 -16.16 6.69 -7.75
C ALA A 102 -15.29 6.92 -6.49
N VAL A 103 -14.72 5.85 -5.92
CA VAL A 103 -13.95 5.89 -4.67
C VAL A 103 -12.52 5.44 -4.95
N PRO A 104 -11.52 6.31 -4.74
CA PRO A 104 -10.11 5.99 -4.89
C PRO A 104 -9.73 4.66 -4.25
N LEU A 105 -9.06 3.80 -5.02
CA LEU A 105 -8.46 2.58 -4.52
C LEU A 105 -7.04 2.89 -4.09
N VAL A 106 -6.73 2.68 -2.81
CA VAL A 106 -5.37 2.82 -2.29
C VAL A 106 -4.80 1.42 -2.09
N LEU A 107 -3.84 1.06 -2.93
CA LEU A 107 -3.06 -0.15 -2.77
C LEU A 107 -1.93 0.10 -1.78
N LEU A 108 -1.79 -0.79 -0.80
CA LEU A 108 -0.71 -0.81 0.16
C LEU A 108 0.11 -2.08 -0.07
N ILE A 109 1.33 -1.91 -0.59
CA ILE A 109 2.27 -3.02 -0.75
C ILE A 109 3.08 -3.13 0.54
N LYS A 110 2.96 -4.26 1.21
CA LYS A 110 3.67 -4.56 2.46
C LYS A 110 5.02 -5.20 2.17
N TYR A 111 6.07 -4.65 2.77
CA TYR A 111 7.43 -5.17 2.71
C TYR A 111 7.87 -5.60 4.10
N HIS A 112 8.50 -6.78 4.20
CA HIS A 112 9.08 -7.37 5.41
C HIS A 112 10.56 -7.67 5.22
#